data_AF-A0A920TMD3-F1
#
_entry.id   AF-A0A920TMD3-F1
#
_cell.length_a   1.000
_cell.length_b   1.000
_cell.length_c   1.000
_cell.angle_alpha   90.00
_cell.angle_beta   90.00
_cell.angle_gamma   90.00
#
_symmetry.space_group_name_H-M   'P 1'
#
loop_
_entity.id
_entity.type
_entity.pdbx_description
1 polymer ?
#
loop_
_entity_poly.entity_id
_entity_poly.type
_entity_poly.pdbx_seq_one_letter_code
_entity_poly.pdbx_strand_id
1 'polypeptide(L)'
;MGQNLAEGWKNKYPEKIPDIIIPAPSTANTAALSMATALGVRYSEGLYKNPFIGRTFIMPGQKARKKSLRYKLTPKGYRNL
;
A
#
# COMPACT_ATOMS: atom_id res chain seq x y z
N MET A 1 10.51 -10.76 -7.46
CA MET A 1 9.51 -9.69 -7.72
C MET A 1 9.86 -8.38 -7.02
N GLY A 2 9.98 -8.32 -5.69
CA GLY A 2 10.34 -7.08 -4.98
C GLY A 2 11.70 -6.48 -5.37
N GLN A 3 12.73 -7.32 -5.52
CA GLN A 3 14.04 -6.91 -6.03
C GLN A 3 13.96 -6.33 -7.46
N ASN A 4 13.24 -6.98 -8.38
CA ASN A 4 13.04 -6.47 -9.75
C ASN A 4 12.30 -5.12 -9.75
N LEU A 5 11.38 -4.90 -8.80
CA LEU A 5 10.72 -3.60 -8.62
C LEU A 5 11.70 -2.53 -8.11
N ALA A 6 12.62 -2.89 -7.20
CA ALA A 6 13.68 -1.99 -6.75
C ALA A 6 14.63 -1.60 -7.90
N GLU A 7 15.00 -2.56 -8.74
CA GLU A 7 15.81 -2.32 -9.94
C GLU A 7 15.07 -1.43 -10.95
N GLY A 8 13.80 -1.74 -11.24
CA GLY A 8 12.96 -0.91 -12.10
C GLY A 8 12.78 0.51 -11.58
N TRP A 9 12.69 0.70 -10.25
CA TRP A 9 12.65 2.03 -9.64
C TRP A 9 13.96 2.78 -9.87
N LYS A 10 15.11 2.17 -9.59
CA LYS A 10 16.43 2.79 -9.80
C LYS A 10 16.64 3.20 -11.26
N ASN A 11 16.22 2.37 -12.21
CA ASN A 11 16.33 2.67 -13.64
C ASN A 11 15.43 3.83 -14.06
N LYS A 12 14.21 3.91 -13.50
CA LYS A 12 13.23 4.94 -13.86
C LYS A 12 13.48 6.27 -13.14
N TYR A 13 14.03 6.22 -11.92
CA TYR A 13 14.23 7.36 -11.04
C TYR A 13 15.62 7.30 -10.35
N PRO A 14 16.71 7.47 -11.11
CA PRO A 14 18.07 7.25 -10.61
C PRO A 14 18.46 8.16 -9.44
N GLU A 15 17.92 9.38 -9.40
CA GLU A 15 18.25 10.38 -8.36
C GLU A 15 17.22 10.43 -7.21
N LYS A 16 16.20 9.56 -7.22
CA LYS A 16 15.14 9.60 -6.19
C LYS A 16 15.19 8.37 -5.30
N ILE A 17 15.48 8.60 -4.03
CA ILE A 17 15.38 7.60 -2.97
C ILE A 17 14.03 7.82 -2.25
N PRO A 18 13.13 6.83 -2.22
CA PRO A 18 11.91 6.94 -1.43
C PRO A 18 12.22 7.00 0.06
N ASP A 19 11.55 7.88 0.80
CA ASP A 19 11.68 7.91 2.26
C ASP A 19 11.14 6.63 2.91
N ILE A 20 10.07 6.09 2.33
CA ILE A 20 9.34 4.94 2.86
C ILE A 20 8.63 4.17 1.75
N ILE A 21 8.54 2.85 1.93
CA ILE A 21 7.73 1.95 1.11
C ILE A 21 6.52 1.49 1.92
N ILE A 22 5.32 1.72 1.38
CA ILE A 22 4.05 1.32 1.99
C ILE A 22 3.34 0.36 1.02
N PRO A 23 2.99 -0.88 1.44
CA PRO A 23 2.27 -1.81 0.58
C PRO A 23 0.78 -1.45 0.47
N ALA A 24 0.17 -1.86 -0.64
CA ALA A 24 -1.26 -2.09 -0.69
C ALA A 24 -1.56 -3.47 -0.09
N PRO A 25 -2.11 -3.57 1.14
CA PRO A 25 -2.25 -4.83 1.83
C PRO A 25 -3.26 -5.78 1.14
N SER A 26 -3.12 -7.10 1.27
CA SER A 26 -2.09 -7.84 2.03
C SER A 26 -1.07 -8.53 1.13
N THR A 27 -1.43 -8.83 -0.11
CA THR A 27 -0.63 -9.62 -1.04
C THR A 27 0.67 -8.92 -1.44
N ALA A 28 0.68 -7.58 -1.47
CA ALA A 28 1.86 -6.80 -1.82
C ALA A 28 2.89 -6.70 -0.68
N ASN A 29 2.57 -7.11 0.55
CA ASN A 29 3.43 -6.91 1.72
C ASN A 29 4.83 -7.51 1.51
N THR A 30 4.92 -8.77 1.09
CA THR A 30 6.21 -9.44 0.86
C THR A 30 7.03 -8.78 -0.25
N ALA A 31 6.37 -8.36 -1.34
CA ALA A 31 7.03 -7.70 -2.46
C ALA A 31 7.55 -6.31 -2.06
N ALA A 32 6.75 -5.55 -1.32
CA ALA A 32 7.10 -4.23 -0.81
C ALA A 32 8.23 -4.30 0.22
N LEU A 33 8.22 -5.29 1.12
CA LEU A 33 9.31 -5.54 2.07
C LEU A 33 10.61 -5.85 1.32
N SER A 34 10.57 -6.78 0.38
CA SER A 34 11.73 -7.14 -0.45
C SER A 34 12.27 -5.95 -1.25
N MET A 35 11.39 -5.09 -1.78
CA MET A 35 11.78 -3.86 -2.48
C MET A 35 12.44 -2.87 -1.52
N ALA A 36 11.87 -2.64 -0.33
CA ALA A 36 12.41 -1.74 0.68
C ALA A 36 13.81 -2.18 1.14
N THR A 37 14.00 -3.47 1.40
CA THR A 37 15.31 -4.06 1.73
C THR A 37 16.32 -3.84 0.60
N ALA A 38 15.93 -4.08 -0.66
CA ALA A 38 16.83 -3.92 -1.81
C ALA A 38 17.17 -2.45 -2.13
N LEU A 39 16.30 -1.51 -1.77
CA LEU A 39 16.55 -0.07 -1.86
C LEU A 39 17.26 0.49 -0.61
N GLY A 40 17.32 -0.26 0.49
CA GLY A 40 17.89 0.22 1.75
C GLY A 40 17.02 1.27 2.47
N VAL A 41 15.70 1.26 2.23
CA VAL A 41 14.75 2.27 2.73
C VAL A 41 13.78 1.68 3.74
N ARG A 42 13.11 2.54 4.51
CA ARG A 42 12.15 2.10 5.53
C ARG A 42 10.92 1.44 4.89
N TYR A 43 10.43 0.38 5.52
CA TYR A 43 9.15 -0.25 5.22
C TYR A 43 8.14 0.07 6.32
N SER A 44 6.88 0.34 5.95
CA SER A 44 5.82 0.58 6.94
C SER A 44 4.46 0.13 6.44
N GLU A 45 3.68 -0.46 7.33
CA GLU A 45 2.28 -0.79 7.08
C GLU A 45 1.37 0.44 7.28
N GLY A 46 1.57 1.48 6.46
CA GLY A 46 0.79 2.72 6.51
C GLY A 46 -0.68 2.57 6.08
N LEU A 47 -1.06 1.40 5.55
CA LEU A 47 -2.43 1.08 5.14
C LEU A 47 -2.91 -0.19 5.83
N TYR A 48 -4.12 -0.14 6.37
CA TYR A 48 -4.83 -1.30 6.89
C TYR A 48 -5.98 -1.70 5.98
N LYS A 49 -6.03 -2.97 5.59
CA LYS A 49 -7.19 -3.56 4.91
C LYS A 49 -8.23 -3.94 5.94
N ASN A 50 -9.44 -3.39 5.84
CA ASN A 50 -10.55 -3.79 6.69
C ASN A 50 -11.09 -5.16 6.23
N PRO A 51 -10.96 -6.25 7.02
CA PRO A 51 -11.44 -7.58 6.62
C PRO A 51 -12.98 -7.68 6.67
N PHE A 52 -13.64 -6.77 7.40
CA PHE A 52 -15.09 -6.78 7.61
C PHE A 52 -15.87 -6.06 6.50
N ILE A 53 -15.19 -5.47 5.52
CA ILE A 53 -15.87 -4.86 4.39
C ILE A 53 -16.25 -5.91 3.35
N GLY A 54 -17.54 -6.22 3.32
CA GLY A 54 -18.11 -7.13 2.33
C GLY A 54 -17.92 -6.65 0.89
N ARG A 55 -17.93 -7.60 -0.05
CA ARG A 55 -17.98 -7.31 -1.49
C ARG A 55 -19.45 -7.13 -1.91
N THR A 56 -20.00 -5.92 -1.77
CA THR A 56 -21.34 -5.63 -2.33
C THR A 56 -21.19 -4.90 -3.65
N PHE A 57 -21.51 -5.57 -4.76
CA PHE A 57 -21.49 -4.97 -6.11
C PHE A 57 -22.73 -4.11 -6.40
N ILE A 58 -23.84 -4.42 -5.72
CA ILE A 58 -25.14 -3.75 -5.92
C ILE A 58 -25.35 -2.81 -4.74
N MET A 59 -25.04 -1.54 -4.93
CA MET A 59 -25.47 -0.48 -4.03
C MET A 59 -26.43 0.43 -4.78
N PRO A 60 -27.61 0.78 -4.24
CA PRO A 60 -28.49 1.76 -4.84
C PRO A 60 -27.82 3.14 -4.73
N GLY A 61 -27.03 3.51 -5.73
CA GLY A 61 -26.41 4.82 -5.88
C GLY A 61 -24.88 4.87 -5.79
N GLN A 62 -24.28 5.72 -6.63
CA GLN A 62 -22.84 5.94 -6.71
C GLN A 62 -22.25 6.56 -5.42
N LYS A 63 -23.04 7.35 -4.68
CA LYS A 63 -22.60 7.97 -3.41
C LYS A 63 -22.30 6.90 -2.34
N ALA A 64 -23.17 5.89 -2.22
CA ALA A 64 -22.98 4.78 -1.29
C ALA A 64 -21.75 3.93 -1.65
N ARG A 65 -21.54 3.66 -2.95
CA ARG A 65 -20.36 2.94 -3.45
C ARG A 65 -19.06 3.68 -3.13
N LYS A 66 -18.99 4.99 -3.38
CA LYS A 66 -17.81 5.82 -3.06
C LYS A 66 -17.51 5.82 -1.56
N LYS A 67 -18.55 5.84 -0.70
CA LYS A 67 -18.38 5.76 0.75
C LYS A 67 -17.83 4.39 1.18
N SER A 68 -18.38 3.29 0.63
CA SER A 68 -17.88 1.93 0.88
C SER A 68 -16.41 1.75 0.46
N LEU A 69 -16.00 2.30 -0.69
CA LEU A 69 -14.60 2.23 -1.15
C LEU A 69 -13.62 2.86 -0.15
N ARG A 70 -13.99 3.97 0.50
CA ARG A 70 -13.13 4.65 1.49
C ARG A 70 -12.86 3.80 2.73
N TYR A 71 -13.75 2.87 3.08
CA TYR A 71 -13.58 2.00 4.24
C TYR A 71 -12.77 0.73 3.94
N LYS A 72 -12.39 0.49 2.68
CA LYS A 72 -11.62 -0.72 2.30
C LYS A 72 -10.17 -0.65 2.75
N LEU A 73 -9.55 0.51 2.60
CA LEU A 73 -8.16 0.77 3.00
C LEU A 73 -8.16 2.00 3.90
N THR A 74 -7.74 1.82 5.14
CA THR A 74 -7.67 2.91 6.13
C THR A 74 -6.22 3.30 6.35
N PRO A 75 -5.86 4.59 6.24
CA PRO A 75 -4.55 5.07 6.64
C PRO A 75 -4.29 4.76 8.12
N LYS A 76 -3.18 4.09 8.42
CA LYS A 76 -2.68 3.99 9.79
C LYS A 76 -1.87 5.25 10.06
N GLY A 77 -2.37 6.10 10.94
CA GLY A 77 -1.57 7.21 11.46
C GLY A 77 -0.39 6.65 12.26
N TYR A 78 0.80 7.23 12.08
CA TYR A 78 1.89 7.09 13.04
C TYR A 78 1.46 7.82 14.32
N ARG A 79 0.72 7.13 15.19
CA ARG A 79 0.54 7.60 16.56
C ARG A 79 1.77 7.12 17.33
N ASN A 80 2.72 8.02 17.55
CA ASN A 80 3.78 7.80 18.52
C ASN A 80 3.08 7.44 19.85
N LEU A 81 3.19 6.17 20.24
CA LEU A 81 3.10 5.79 21.64
C LEU A 81 4.47 6.03 22.26
#